data_AF-H8GCI6-F1
#
_entry.id   AF-H8GCI6-F1
#
_cell.length_a   1.000
_cell.length_b   1.000
_cell.length_c   1.000
_cell.angle_alpha   90.00
_cell.angle_beta   90.00
_cell.angle_gamma   90.00
#
_symmetry.space_group_name_H-M   'P 1'
#
loop_
_entity.id
_entity.type
_entity.pdbx_description
1 polymer ?
#
loop_
_entity_poly.entity_id
_entity_poly.type
_entity_poly.pdbx_seq_one_letter_code
_entity_poly.pdbx_strand_id
1 'polypeptide(L)'
;MRGSVFAVLSCATVLLAGCTTTVTGTPEPASPPSGEAQAVAGEPCELLTPEEAAALDYEDEGAFTAGDPGQLLPSFCTWSPLYDDVGRDSLDVYFSVDIPLTDYMAGVAPEWEKEIGGLTWARYPSTVGGESLCSLVTELSPSSFVLIMSSDFADESQACEQAEEVAPFVSSHLPGGAPATIEPREPSPLESVDPCSLLTAEQAEELGRRGDGDFLEAQDSLPARCEWIAADGDRRNSTLVTVAPDRPLPEFPLDTEPKEVEEGDRTWLVYPASIPGLCQADLPVTDHSYVAITVVQGDVEEDELCAMVEDTIPFVTENLPES
;
A
#
# COMPACT_ATOMS: atom_id res chain seq x y z
N MET A 1 85.32 -3.37 9.07
CA MET A 1 86.26 -4.17 9.89
C MET A 1 85.63 -4.35 11.26
N ARG A 2 85.68 -5.60 11.77
CA ARG A 2 85.73 -6.05 13.18
C ARG A 2 85.13 -5.12 14.26
N GLY A 3 84.26 -5.54 15.15
CA GLY A 3 84.07 -6.90 15.65
C GLY A 3 83.06 -6.94 16.79
N SER A 4 82.93 -8.13 17.35
CA SER A 4 81.81 -8.61 18.15
C SER A 4 81.99 -8.46 19.68
N VAL A 5 80.88 -8.73 20.38
CA VAL A 5 80.69 -9.32 21.74
C VAL A 5 80.85 -8.39 22.99
N PHE A 6 79.79 -8.16 23.78
CA PHE A 6 79.40 -8.96 24.96
C PHE A 6 78.18 -8.37 25.71
N ALA A 7 77.40 -9.28 26.30
CA ALA A 7 76.16 -9.11 27.04
C ALA A 7 76.33 -8.46 28.42
N VAL A 8 75.29 -7.79 28.94
CA VAL A 8 74.88 -7.89 30.36
C VAL A 8 73.35 -7.74 30.47
N LEU A 9 72.75 -8.76 31.07
CA LEU A 9 71.37 -8.89 31.50
C LEU A 9 71.13 -8.00 32.73
N SER A 10 70.05 -7.22 32.79
CA SER A 10 69.53 -6.66 34.05
C SER A 10 68.03 -6.42 33.96
N CYS A 11 67.27 -7.28 34.65
CA CYS A 11 65.86 -7.12 34.94
C CYS A 11 65.67 -6.03 35.99
N ALA A 12 64.86 -5.02 35.67
CA ALA A 12 64.31 -4.08 36.63
C ALA A 12 62.79 -4.05 36.46
N THR A 13 62.10 -4.80 37.31
CA THR A 13 60.64 -4.76 37.49
C THR A 13 60.27 -3.49 38.27
N VAL A 14 59.67 -2.52 37.59
CA VAL A 14 59.01 -1.37 38.22
C VAL A 14 57.53 -1.71 38.39
N LEU A 15 57.13 -1.98 39.64
CA LEU A 15 55.73 -2.13 40.03
C LEU A 15 55.09 -0.73 40.11
N LEU A 16 54.17 -0.44 39.18
CA LEU A 16 53.28 0.72 39.26
C LEU A 16 52.09 0.35 40.15
N ALA A 17 52.02 0.94 41.34
CA ALA A 17 50.86 0.87 42.21
C ALA A 17 49.84 1.94 41.77
N GLY A 18 48.78 1.51 41.08
CA GLY A 18 47.59 2.33 40.80
C GLY A 18 46.53 2.09 41.87
N CYS A 19 45.99 3.16 42.46
CA CYS A 19 44.88 3.09 43.41
C CYS A 19 43.59 2.79 42.65
N THR A 20 43.06 1.57 42.78
CA THR A 20 41.70 1.23 42.38
C THR A 20 40.73 1.58 43.51
N THR A 21 39.88 2.57 43.29
CA THR A 21 38.69 2.82 44.12
C THR A 21 37.59 1.86 43.67
N THR A 22 37.28 0.87 44.51
CA THR A 22 36.12 -0.01 44.32
C THR A 22 34.86 0.70 44.80
N VAL A 23 34.05 1.20 43.85
CA VAL A 23 32.65 1.57 44.13
C VAL A 23 31.88 0.26 44.23
N THR A 24 31.42 -0.07 45.44
CA THR A 24 30.52 -1.20 45.67
C THR A 24 29.11 -0.75 45.29
N GLY A 25 28.75 -0.88 44.02
CA GLY A 25 27.38 -0.84 43.54
C GLY A 25 27.00 -2.24 43.10
N THR A 26 25.97 -2.83 43.71
CA THR A 26 25.31 -4.02 43.16
C THR A 26 24.71 -3.61 41.81
N PRO A 27 25.08 -4.23 40.68
CA PRO A 27 24.34 -4.02 39.45
C PRO A 27 22.94 -4.56 39.67
N GLU A 28 21.98 -3.65 39.84
CA GLU A 28 20.57 -3.98 39.67
C GLU A 28 20.41 -4.38 38.20
N PRO A 29 19.79 -5.53 37.88
CA PRO A 29 19.51 -5.86 36.50
C PRO A 29 18.68 -4.71 35.94
N ALA A 30 19.19 -4.05 34.90
CA ALA A 30 18.35 -3.17 34.11
C ALA A 30 17.13 -4.01 33.73
N SER A 31 15.95 -3.59 34.20
CA SER A 31 14.70 -4.16 33.72
C SER A 31 14.75 -4.03 32.20
N PRO A 32 14.50 -5.10 31.43
CA PRO A 32 14.52 -5.02 29.98
C PRO A 32 13.58 -3.88 29.57
N PRO A 33 13.95 -3.04 28.59
CA PRO A 33 12.97 -2.13 28.01
C PRO A 33 11.81 -3.01 27.55
N SER A 34 10.65 -2.80 28.16
CA SER A 34 9.36 -3.15 27.57
C SER A 34 9.19 -2.24 26.36
N GLY A 35 9.78 -2.64 25.24
CA GLY A 35 9.56 -2.10 23.91
C GLY A 35 9.19 -3.27 23.02
N GLU A 36 8.30 -3.00 22.07
CA GLU A 36 7.85 -3.97 21.06
C GLU A 36 9.00 -4.74 20.42
N ALA A 37 8.67 -5.93 19.91
CA ALA A 37 9.59 -6.86 19.28
C ALA A 37 10.47 -6.13 18.25
N GLN A 38 11.76 -5.96 18.55
CA GLN A 38 12.74 -5.67 17.52
C GLN A 38 12.81 -6.92 16.65
N ALA A 39 12.51 -6.76 15.35
CA ALA A 39 12.54 -7.85 14.38
C ALA A 39 13.78 -8.72 14.58
N VAL A 40 13.58 -10.03 14.63
CA VAL A 40 14.69 -10.98 14.73
C VAL A 40 15.48 -10.86 13.43
N ALA A 41 16.79 -10.64 13.56
CA ALA A 41 17.66 -10.35 12.42
C ALA A 41 17.40 -11.29 11.22
N GLY A 42 16.89 -10.72 10.13
CA GLY A 42 16.74 -11.38 8.82
C GLY A 42 15.34 -11.90 8.46
N GLU A 43 14.30 -11.69 9.27
CA GLU A 43 12.92 -12.06 8.89
C GLU A 43 12.17 -10.87 8.26
N PRO A 44 12.05 -10.81 6.91
CA PRO A 44 11.48 -9.65 6.21
C PRO A 44 9.98 -9.44 6.49
N CYS A 45 9.22 -10.50 6.77
CA CYS A 45 7.79 -10.36 7.07
C CYS A 45 7.51 -9.73 8.43
N GLU A 46 8.51 -9.62 9.32
CA GLU A 46 8.37 -8.88 10.58
C GLU A 46 8.57 -7.37 10.40
N LEU A 47 8.91 -6.90 9.19
CA LEU A 47 9.15 -5.48 8.90
C LEU A 47 7.87 -4.68 8.62
N LEU A 48 6.73 -5.35 8.52
CA LEU A 48 5.40 -4.73 8.52
C LEU A 48 4.48 -5.57 9.40
N THR A 49 3.85 -4.93 10.36
CA THR A 49 2.75 -5.55 11.12
C THR A 49 1.48 -5.65 10.27
N PRO A 50 0.53 -6.54 10.60
CA PRO A 50 -0.76 -6.60 9.91
C PRO A 50 -1.49 -5.25 9.86
N GLU A 51 -1.47 -4.51 10.97
CA GLU A 51 -2.12 -3.19 11.04
C GLU A 51 -1.45 -2.16 10.14
N GLU A 52 -0.13 -2.20 9.99
CA GLU A 52 0.62 -1.31 9.08
C GLU A 52 0.40 -1.72 7.61
N ALA A 53 0.38 -3.02 7.30
CA ALA A 53 0.07 -3.51 5.96
C ALA A 53 -1.34 -3.10 5.52
N ALA A 54 -2.34 -3.27 6.40
CA ALA A 54 -3.71 -2.84 6.14
C ALA A 54 -3.84 -1.31 5.98
N ALA A 55 -3.08 -0.53 6.76
CA ALA A 55 -3.04 0.93 6.62
C ALA A 55 -2.46 1.39 5.28
N LEU A 56 -1.66 0.54 4.63
CA LEU A 56 -1.05 0.73 3.32
C LEU A 56 -1.85 0.03 2.19
N ASP A 57 -3.07 -0.42 2.48
CA ASP A 57 -3.97 -1.15 1.58
C ASP A 57 -3.34 -2.44 0.99
N TYR A 58 -2.60 -3.18 1.82
CA TYR A 58 -2.15 -4.54 1.55
C TYR A 58 -2.89 -5.58 2.41
N GLU A 59 -2.84 -6.84 1.99
CA GLU A 59 -3.28 -7.96 2.83
C GLU A 59 -2.48 -8.04 4.14
N ASP A 60 -3.14 -8.46 5.22
CA ASP A 60 -2.59 -8.55 6.58
C ASP A 60 -1.31 -9.41 6.68
N GLU A 61 -1.20 -10.47 5.88
CA GLU A 61 -0.11 -11.45 5.94
C GLU A 61 0.77 -11.39 4.69
N GLY A 62 2.07 -11.13 4.89
CA GLY A 62 3.06 -11.25 3.82
C GLY A 62 3.50 -12.69 3.58
N ALA A 63 3.76 -13.03 2.31
CA ALA A 63 4.26 -14.33 1.89
C ALA A 63 5.81 -14.37 1.94
N PHE A 64 6.36 -15.10 2.91
CA PHE A 64 7.80 -15.28 3.04
C PHE A 64 8.41 -16.12 1.90
N THR A 65 9.51 -15.64 1.33
CA THR A 65 10.38 -16.38 0.42
C THR A 65 11.81 -16.43 0.95
N ALA A 66 12.34 -17.65 1.08
CA ALA A 66 13.72 -17.86 1.50
C ALA A 66 14.70 -17.38 0.42
N GLY A 67 15.76 -16.70 0.86
CA GLY A 67 16.85 -16.26 -0.01
C GLY A 67 17.78 -17.40 -0.45
N ASP A 68 18.65 -17.09 -1.40
CA ASP A 68 19.79 -17.90 -1.81
C ASP A 68 21.05 -17.02 -1.90
N PRO A 69 21.87 -16.97 -0.83
CA PRO A 69 23.12 -16.20 -0.85
C PRO A 69 24.09 -16.64 -1.94
N GLY A 70 24.02 -17.89 -2.40
CA GLY A 70 24.83 -18.39 -3.51
C GLY A 70 24.48 -17.75 -4.86
N GLN A 71 23.29 -17.14 -4.95
CA GLN A 71 22.81 -16.38 -6.10
C GLN A 71 22.67 -14.88 -5.81
N LEU A 72 23.20 -14.41 -4.66
CA LEU A 72 23.03 -13.04 -4.18
C LEU A 72 21.55 -12.64 -4.05
N LEU A 73 20.70 -13.57 -3.64
CA LEU A 73 19.27 -13.33 -3.41
C LEU A 73 18.99 -13.29 -1.90
N PRO A 74 18.71 -12.12 -1.30
CA PRO A 74 18.24 -12.04 0.08
C PRO A 74 16.89 -12.74 0.25
N SER A 75 16.54 -13.10 1.48
CA SER A 75 15.16 -13.43 1.80
C SER A 75 14.28 -12.20 1.66
N PHE A 76 13.03 -12.41 1.27
CA PHE A 76 12.04 -11.34 1.15
C PHE A 76 10.66 -11.79 1.58
N CYS A 77 9.79 -10.82 1.76
CA CYS A 77 8.37 -11.00 2.01
C CYS A 77 7.58 -10.23 0.96
N THR A 78 6.52 -10.83 0.43
CA THR A 78 5.64 -10.23 -0.56
C THR A 78 4.28 -9.98 0.05
N TRP A 79 3.78 -8.74 -0.03
CA TRP A 79 2.40 -8.39 0.32
C TRP A 79 1.59 -8.17 -0.95
N SER A 80 0.45 -8.85 -1.05
CA SER A 80 -0.52 -8.62 -2.11
C SER A 80 -1.39 -7.41 -1.76
N PRO A 81 -1.81 -6.60 -2.76
CA PRO A 81 -2.71 -5.49 -2.51
C PRO A 81 -4.03 -6.00 -1.94
N LEU A 82 -4.65 -5.22 -1.06
CA LEU A 82 -5.95 -5.56 -0.46
C LEU A 82 -7.07 -5.53 -1.51
N TYR A 83 -6.91 -4.70 -2.54
CA TYR A 83 -7.84 -4.56 -3.66
C TYR A 83 -7.06 -4.74 -4.96
N ASP A 84 -7.47 -5.69 -5.80
CA ASP A 84 -6.78 -6.04 -7.04
C ASP A 84 -7.10 -5.10 -8.22
N ASP A 85 -8.00 -4.15 -8.02
CA ASP A 85 -8.53 -3.23 -9.03
C ASP A 85 -8.18 -1.76 -8.77
N VAL A 86 -7.28 -1.44 -7.82
CA VAL A 86 -6.92 -0.07 -7.43
C VAL A 86 -5.49 0.33 -7.84
N GLY A 87 -4.91 -0.34 -8.82
CA GLY A 87 -3.58 0.00 -9.39
C GLY A 87 -2.38 -0.31 -8.53
N ARG A 88 -2.61 -0.85 -7.33
CA ARG A 88 -1.54 -1.21 -6.40
C ARG A 88 -0.98 -2.58 -6.76
N ASP A 89 0.26 -2.65 -7.22
CA ASP A 89 0.95 -3.94 -7.38
C ASP A 89 1.44 -4.49 -6.02
N SER A 90 1.96 -5.73 -6.05
CA SER A 90 2.58 -6.37 -4.90
C SER A 90 3.81 -5.61 -4.39
N LEU A 91 3.95 -5.56 -3.07
CA LEU A 91 5.10 -4.99 -2.38
C LEU A 91 6.07 -6.10 -1.95
N ASP A 92 7.34 -5.97 -2.31
CA ASP A 92 8.39 -6.89 -1.87
C ASP A 92 9.37 -6.17 -0.92
N VAL A 93 9.55 -6.70 0.28
CA VAL A 93 10.59 -6.23 1.21
C VAL A 93 11.65 -7.31 1.40
N TYR A 94 12.87 -7.01 0.99
CA TYR A 94 14.04 -7.86 1.13
C TYR A 94 14.83 -7.47 2.38
N PHE A 95 15.34 -8.46 3.10
CA PHE A 95 16.26 -8.24 4.21
C PHE A 95 17.48 -9.14 4.04
N SER A 96 18.63 -8.52 3.79
CA SER A 96 19.92 -9.21 3.77
C SER A 96 20.69 -8.99 5.06
N VAL A 97 21.31 -10.07 5.58
CA VAL A 97 22.18 -10.05 6.77
C VAL A 97 23.60 -10.52 6.48
N ASP A 98 23.85 -11.02 5.27
CA ASP A 98 25.10 -11.67 4.86
C ASP A 98 25.58 -11.29 3.45
N ILE A 99 24.82 -10.48 2.70
CA ILE A 99 25.21 -9.97 1.38
C ILE A 99 25.51 -8.47 1.52
N PRO A 100 26.74 -8.01 1.23
CA PRO A 100 27.04 -6.58 1.16
C PRO A 100 26.20 -5.90 0.07
N LEU A 101 25.69 -4.70 0.36
CA LEU A 101 24.90 -3.93 -0.60
C LEU A 101 25.66 -3.68 -1.91
N THR A 102 26.96 -3.43 -1.83
CA THR A 102 27.82 -3.24 -3.01
C THR A 102 27.89 -4.47 -3.92
N ASP A 103 27.79 -5.68 -3.35
CA ASP A 103 27.82 -6.93 -4.12
C ASP A 103 26.45 -7.15 -4.76
N TYR A 104 25.36 -6.93 -4.01
CA TYR A 104 23.99 -7.04 -4.51
C TYR A 104 23.70 -6.06 -5.66
N MET A 105 24.08 -4.80 -5.50
CA MET A 105 23.89 -3.76 -6.52
C MET A 105 24.96 -3.75 -7.62
N ALA A 106 25.89 -4.72 -7.62
CA ALA A 106 26.99 -4.80 -8.57
C ALA A 106 27.81 -3.49 -8.70
N GLY A 107 27.94 -2.73 -7.62
CA GLY A 107 28.66 -1.45 -7.56
C GLY A 107 27.97 -0.29 -8.27
N VAL A 108 26.69 -0.42 -8.66
CA VAL A 108 25.87 0.69 -9.15
C VAL A 108 25.73 1.75 -8.05
N ALA A 109 25.75 3.03 -8.42
CA ALA A 109 25.52 4.14 -7.49
C ALA A 109 24.02 4.48 -7.44
N PRO A 110 23.48 4.93 -6.29
CA PRO A 110 22.09 5.36 -6.21
C PRO A 110 21.86 6.63 -7.03
N GLU A 111 20.62 6.81 -7.49
CA GLU A 111 20.17 8.02 -8.19
C GLU A 111 19.99 9.18 -7.22
N TRP A 112 19.50 8.89 -6.02
CA TRP A 112 19.34 9.84 -4.93
C TRP A 112 19.40 9.16 -3.56
N GLU A 113 19.61 9.98 -2.52
CA GLU A 113 19.53 9.59 -1.11
C GLU A 113 18.61 10.57 -0.36
N LYS A 114 17.78 10.05 0.56
CA LYS A 114 16.82 10.82 1.36
C LYS A 114 16.74 10.23 2.77
N GLU A 115 16.45 11.08 3.76
CA GLU A 115 16.15 10.61 5.11
C GLU A 115 14.65 10.29 5.22
N ILE A 116 14.31 9.04 5.54
CA ILE A 116 12.93 8.56 5.72
C ILE A 116 12.91 7.65 6.96
N GLY A 117 11.97 7.89 7.88
CA GLY A 117 11.84 7.07 9.09
C GLY A 117 13.11 7.01 9.94
N GLY A 118 13.95 8.05 9.96
CA GLY A 118 15.20 8.09 10.72
C GLY A 118 16.39 7.35 10.08
N LEU A 119 16.20 6.74 8.92
CA LEU A 119 17.25 6.06 8.16
C LEU A 119 17.54 6.79 6.84
N THR A 120 18.75 6.60 6.31
CA THR A 120 19.08 7.05 4.95
C THR A 120 18.65 5.98 3.97
N TRP A 121 17.71 6.32 3.11
CA TRP A 121 17.22 5.51 2.01
C TRP A 121 17.79 6.02 0.69
N ALA A 122 18.20 5.10 -0.16
CA ALA A 122 18.81 5.37 -1.45
C ALA A 122 18.00 4.69 -2.56
N ARG A 123 17.64 5.43 -3.61
CA ARG A 123 16.98 4.86 -4.79
C ARG A 123 18.01 4.33 -5.76
N TYR A 124 17.86 3.07 -6.13
CA TYR A 124 18.67 2.43 -7.17
C TYR A 124 17.88 2.32 -8.46
N PRO A 125 18.52 2.51 -9.63
CA PRO A 125 17.84 2.35 -10.91
C PRO A 125 17.51 0.86 -11.12
N SER A 126 16.29 0.56 -11.52
CA SER A 126 15.96 -0.80 -11.93
C SER A 126 16.54 -1.11 -13.31
N THR A 127 17.27 -2.22 -13.42
CA THR A 127 17.78 -2.71 -14.72
C THR A 127 16.73 -3.52 -15.49
N VAL A 128 15.63 -3.88 -14.84
CA VAL A 128 14.54 -4.70 -15.37
C VAL A 128 13.23 -4.01 -14.99
N GLY A 129 12.45 -3.49 -15.96
CA GLY A 129 11.18 -2.80 -15.66
C GLY A 129 11.27 -1.27 -15.61
N GLY A 130 12.45 -0.67 -15.73
CA GLY A 130 12.58 0.78 -15.92
C GLY A 130 12.04 1.61 -14.75
N GLU A 131 11.28 2.66 -15.06
CA GLU A 131 10.70 3.55 -14.04
C GLU A 131 9.46 2.95 -13.36
N SER A 132 8.85 1.91 -13.95
CA SER A 132 7.73 1.16 -13.36
C SER A 132 8.10 0.34 -12.12
N LEU A 133 9.39 0.18 -11.81
CA LEU A 133 9.85 -0.42 -10.56
C LEU A 133 10.62 0.61 -9.74
N CYS A 134 10.34 0.68 -8.44
CA CYS A 134 11.18 1.41 -7.51
C CYS A 134 11.97 0.46 -6.63
N SER A 135 13.26 0.73 -6.43
CA SER A 135 14.10 0.01 -5.47
C SER A 135 14.68 1.00 -4.48
N LEU A 136 14.07 1.07 -3.29
CA LEU A 136 14.55 1.89 -2.18
C LEU A 136 15.33 1.03 -1.21
N VAL A 137 16.52 1.48 -0.81
CA VAL A 137 17.45 0.65 -0.06
C VAL A 137 18.04 1.42 1.10
N THR A 138 18.12 0.78 2.25
CA THR A 138 18.85 1.32 3.40
C THR A 138 19.93 0.34 3.86
N GLU A 139 21.16 0.83 4.02
CA GLU A 139 22.28 0.05 4.53
C GLU A 139 22.29 0.11 6.06
N LEU A 140 22.24 -1.05 6.70
CA LEU A 140 22.23 -1.17 8.17
C LEU A 140 23.64 -1.44 8.72
N SER A 141 24.47 -2.13 7.92
CA SER A 141 25.87 -2.42 8.21
C SER A 141 26.60 -2.81 6.91
N PRO A 142 27.94 -2.92 6.92
CA PRO A 142 28.70 -3.29 5.73
C PRO A 142 28.32 -4.62 5.06
N SER A 143 27.54 -5.47 5.74
CA SER A 143 27.08 -6.77 5.21
C SER A 143 25.56 -6.95 5.32
N SER A 144 24.80 -5.90 5.60
CA SER A 144 23.35 -6.02 5.79
C SER A 144 22.61 -4.79 5.27
N PHE A 145 21.51 -5.01 4.58
CA PHE A 145 20.65 -3.96 4.04
C PHE A 145 19.20 -4.44 3.99
N VAL A 146 18.29 -3.48 3.91
CA VAL A 146 16.88 -3.71 3.57
C VAL A 146 16.58 -3.03 2.25
N LEU A 147 15.82 -3.70 1.39
CA LEU A 147 15.36 -3.16 0.12
C LEU A 147 13.84 -3.28 0.07
N ILE A 148 13.19 -2.17 -0.24
CA ILE A 148 11.77 -2.11 -0.58
C ILE A 148 11.69 -2.04 -2.10
N MET A 149 10.99 -3.00 -2.69
CA MET A 149 10.67 -3.03 -4.11
C MET A 149 9.17 -2.90 -4.27
N SER A 150 8.78 -1.90 -5.05
CA SER A 150 7.41 -1.61 -5.44
C SER A 150 7.33 -1.56 -6.96
N SER A 151 6.14 -1.75 -7.49
CA SER A 151 5.87 -1.54 -8.90
C SER A 151 4.58 -0.78 -9.13
N ASP A 152 4.55 -0.09 -10.26
CA ASP A 152 3.33 0.40 -10.87
C ASP A 152 3.57 0.48 -12.38
N PHE A 153 2.93 -0.42 -13.12
CA PHE A 153 3.05 -0.49 -14.58
C PHE A 153 2.02 0.38 -15.31
N ALA A 154 1.04 0.93 -14.60
CA ALA A 154 0.04 1.85 -15.14
C ALA A 154 0.54 3.30 -15.08
N ASP A 155 1.14 3.69 -13.95
CA ASP A 155 1.76 4.99 -13.70
C ASP A 155 3.15 4.83 -13.06
N GLU A 156 4.20 4.96 -13.89
CA GLU A 156 5.59 4.82 -13.45
C GLU A 156 5.97 5.80 -12.30
N SER A 157 5.25 6.91 -12.14
CA SER A 157 5.51 7.86 -11.05
C SER A 157 5.06 7.32 -9.69
N GLN A 158 4.03 6.48 -9.66
CA GLN A 158 3.46 5.91 -8.43
C GLN A 158 4.32 4.82 -7.82
N ALA A 159 5.12 4.11 -8.63
CA ALA A 159 5.99 3.05 -8.14
C ALA A 159 6.87 3.52 -6.97
N CYS A 160 7.52 4.68 -7.08
CA CYS A 160 8.35 5.19 -5.98
C CYS A 160 7.56 5.83 -4.84
N GLU A 161 6.38 6.39 -5.11
CA GLU A 161 5.51 6.92 -4.06
C GLU A 161 5.09 5.80 -3.10
N GLN A 162 4.73 4.63 -3.63
CA GLN A 162 4.41 3.45 -2.84
C GLN A 162 5.58 3.00 -1.93
N ALA A 163 6.80 2.87 -2.47
CA ALA A 163 7.94 2.49 -1.65
C ALA A 163 8.30 3.55 -0.59
N GLU A 164 8.14 4.84 -0.91
CA GLU A 164 8.36 5.93 0.04
C GLU A 164 7.28 5.95 1.14
N GLU A 165 6.04 5.54 0.86
CA GLU A 165 4.94 5.38 1.82
C GLU A 165 5.22 4.25 2.81
N VAL A 166 5.79 3.14 2.33
CA VAL A 166 6.14 1.95 3.13
C VAL A 166 7.38 2.19 4.00
N ALA A 167 8.36 2.96 3.50
CA ALA A 167 9.67 3.12 4.12
C ALA A 167 9.64 3.58 5.60
N PRO A 168 8.78 4.50 6.06
CA PRO A 168 8.65 4.84 7.48
C PRO A 168 8.28 3.65 8.36
N PHE A 169 7.32 2.82 7.95
CA PHE A 169 6.88 1.65 8.71
C PHE A 169 7.98 0.61 8.80
N VAL A 170 8.60 0.26 7.67
CA VAL A 170 9.76 -0.63 7.63
C VAL A 170 10.91 -0.09 8.48
N SER A 171 11.20 1.20 8.39
CA SER A 171 12.27 1.82 9.20
C SER A 171 12.00 1.68 10.69
N SER A 172 10.75 1.77 11.14
CA SER A 172 10.39 1.70 12.56
C SER A 172 10.74 0.38 13.23
N HIS A 173 10.84 -0.70 12.45
CA HIS A 173 11.24 -2.04 12.89
C HIS A 173 12.75 -2.31 12.77
N LEU A 174 13.51 -1.33 12.23
CA LEU A 174 14.94 -1.47 11.98
C LEU A 174 15.82 -0.73 12.99
N PRO A 175 17.07 -1.20 13.23
CA PRO A 175 18.00 -0.51 14.10
C PRO A 175 18.30 0.92 13.63
N GLY A 176 18.00 1.90 14.48
CA GLY A 176 18.23 3.32 14.19
C GLY A 176 17.05 4.04 13.53
N GLY A 177 15.98 3.31 13.19
CA GLY A 177 14.76 3.93 12.69
C GLY A 177 13.94 4.63 13.76
N ALA A 178 13.13 5.58 13.30
CA ALA A 178 12.16 6.30 14.10
C ALA A 178 10.83 5.53 14.13
N PRO A 179 10.07 5.58 15.24
CA PRO A 179 8.73 5.02 15.30
C PRO A 179 7.83 5.61 14.19
N ALA A 180 7.10 4.75 13.50
CA ALA A 180 6.01 5.14 12.61
C ALA A 180 4.71 5.23 13.40
N THR A 181 3.73 5.99 12.90
CA THR A 181 2.40 6.08 13.48
C THR A 181 1.40 5.87 12.35
N ILE A 182 0.47 4.94 12.55
CA ILE A 182 -0.68 4.78 11.67
C ILE A 182 -1.58 5.98 11.91
N GLU A 183 -1.77 6.81 10.88
CA GLU A 183 -2.75 7.89 10.94
C GLU A 183 -4.15 7.26 10.85
N PRO A 184 -5.05 7.54 11.82
CA PRO A 184 -6.41 7.02 11.75
C PRO A 184 -7.10 7.52 10.49
N ARG A 185 -7.66 6.60 9.70
CA ARG A 185 -8.46 6.93 8.52
C ARG A 185 -9.67 7.76 8.95
N GLU A 186 -9.95 8.83 8.21
CA GLU A 186 -11.15 9.63 8.44
C GLU A 186 -12.39 8.78 8.15
N PRO A 187 -13.42 8.80 9.02
CA PRO A 187 -14.62 8.02 8.80
C PRO A 187 -15.36 8.53 7.56
N SER A 188 -15.78 7.62 6.70
CA SER A 188 -16.54 8.00 5.50
C SER A 188 -17.96 8.41 5.88
N PRO A 189 -18.53 9.47 5.25
CA PRO A 189 -19.96 9.76 5.39
C PRO A 189 -20.85 8.63 4.84
N LEU A 190 -20.27 7.68 4.09
CA LEU A 190 -20.99 6.55 3.51
C LEU A 190 -21.19 5.36 4.47
N GLU A 191 -20.55 5.34 5.66
CA GLU A 191 -20.63 4.21 6.61
C GLU A 191 -22.06 3.79 6.98
N SER A 192 -22.99 4.74 6.95
CA SER A 192 -24.40 4.54 7.33
C SER A 192 -25.37 4.49 6.15
N VAL A 193 -24.87 4.60 4.92
CA VAL A 193 -25.69 4.69 3.72
C VAL A 193 -26.12 3.30 3.29
N ASP A 194 -27.44 3.06 3.25
CA ASP A 194 -28.02 1.89 2.62
C ASP A 194 -28.07 2.12 1.09
N PRO A 195 -27.42 1.30 0.27
CA PRO A 195 -27.47 1.43 -1.19
C PRO A 195 -28.90 1.48 -1.75
N CYS A 196 -29.84 0.74 -1.17
CA CYS A 196 -31.23 0.72 -1.65
C CYS A 196 -32.02 1.98 -1.28
N SER A 197 -31.49 2.81 -0.39
CA SER A 197 -32.10 4.11 -0.06
C SER A 197 -31.76 5.20 -1.08
N LEU A 198 -30.76 4.96 -1.96
CA LEU A 198 -30.25 5.96 -2.90
C LEU A 198 -31.14 6.15 -4.13
N LEU A 199 -32.08 5.23 -4.39
CA LEU A 199 -33.17 5.43 -5.34
C LEU A 199 -34.48 5.03 -4.67
N THR A 200 -35.40 5.98 -4.56
CA THR A 200 -36.76 5.70 -4.13
C THR A 200 -37.52 4.91 -5.21
N ALA A 201 -38.62 4.25 -4.83
CA ALA A 201 -39.45 3.53 -5.80
C ALA A 201 -39.99 4.42 -6.93
N GLU A 202 -40.33 5.67 -6.63
CA GLU A 202 -40.82 6.64 -7.62
C GLU A 202 -39.70 7.05 -8.61
N GLN A 203 -38.50 7.31 -8.10
CA GLN A 203 -37.32 7.62 -8.94
C GLN A 203 -36.91 6.41 -9.79
N ALA A 204 -36.93 5.20 -9.23
CA ALA A 204 -36.64 3.97 -9.97
C ALA A 204 -37.66 3.75 -11.10
N GLU A 205 -38.95 3.99 -10.86
CA GLU A 205 -39.98 3.92 -11.89
C GLU A 205 -39.80 4.98 -12.99
N GLU A 206 -39.37 6.20 -12.63
CA GLU A 206 -39.03 7.27 -13.58
C GLU A 206 -37.87 6.86 -14.51
N LEU A 207 -36.89 6.11 -13.99
CA LEU A 207 -35.79 5.50 -14.75
C LEU A 207 -36.20 4.22 -15.52
N GLY A 208 -37.49 3.88 -15.56
CA GLY A 208 -37.99 2.68 -16.23
C GLY A 208 -37.56 1.38 -15.54
N ARG A 209 -37.27 1.43 -14.25
CA ARG A 209 -36.96 0.27 -13.40
C ARG A 209 -38.18 -0.13 -12.57
N ARG A 210 -38.10 -1.30 -11.94
CA ARG A 210 -39.08 -1.67 -10.90
C ARG A 210 -38.85 -0.83 -9.66
N GLY A 211 -39.93 -0.49 -8.94
CA GLY A 211 -39.85 0.38 -7.77
C GLY A 211 -39.03 -0.20 -6.60
N ASP A 212 -39.07 -1.52 -6.39
CA ASP A 212 -38.29 -2.16 -5.33
C ASP A 212 -36.92 -2.61 -5.85
N GLY A 213 -35.85 -2.18 -5.17
CA GLY A 213 -34.48 -2.66 -5.39
C GLY A 213 -34.17 -3.91 -4.59
N ASP A 214 -33.35 -4.79 -5.16
CA ASP A 214 -32.86 -6.00 -4.51
C ASP A 214 -31.48 -5.71 -3.88
N PHE A 215 -31.39 -5.74 -2.55
CA PHE A 215 -30.12 -5.56 -1.83
C PHE A 215 -29.20 -6.76 -2.04
N LEU A 216 -27.94 -6.47 -2.36
CA LEU A 216 -26.86 -7.42 -2.53
C LEU A 216 -25.77 -7.12 -1.50
N GLU A 217 -25.54 -8.08 -0.60
CA GLU A 217 -24.47 -7.99 0.40
C GLU A 217 -23.09 -7.88 -0.25
N ALA A 218 -22.17 -7.23 0.48
CA ALA A 218 -20.76 -7.18 0.10
C ALA A 218 -20.18 -8.60 -0.02
N GLN A 219 -19.31 -8.78 -1.00
CA GLN A 219 -18.53 -9.99 -1.26
C GLN A 219 -17.05 -9.61 -1.40
N ASP A 220 -16.16 -10.59 -1.36
CA ASP A 220 -14.69 -10.39 -1.27
C ASP A 220 -14.15 -9.18 -2.06
N SER A 221 -14.51 -9.04 -3.34
CA SER A 221 -14.09 -7.91 -4.19
C SER A 221 -15.20 -6.95 -4.60
N LEU A 222 -16.42 -7.09 -4.08
CA LEU A 222 -17.56 -6.28 -4.50
C LEU A 222 -18.26 -5.64 -3.29
N PRO A 223 -18.34 -4.31 -3.21
CA PRO A 223 -19.03 -3.64 -2.11
C PRO A 223 -20.53 -3.93 -2.10
N ALA A 224 -21.17 -3.57 -1.00
CA ALA A 224 -22.62 -3.65 -0.85
C ALA A 224 -23.31 -2.78 -1.91
N ARG A 225 -24.39 -3.29 -2.49
CA ARG A 225 -25.08 -2.62 -3.59
C ARG A 225 -26.56 -2.96 -3.63
N CYS A 226 -27.32 -2.16 -4.35
CA CYS A 226 -28.72 -2.42 -4.64
C CYS A 226 -28.95 -2.51 -6.14
N GLU A 227 -29.75 -3.48 -6.57
CA GLU A 227 -30.05 -3.72 -7.98
C GLU A 227 -31.53 -3.42 -8.28
N TRP A 228 -31.77 -2.57 -9.27
CA TRP A 228 -33.10 -2.32 -9.83
C TRP A 228 -33.16 -2.85 -11.25
N ILE A 229 -33.91 -3.93 -11.44
CA ILE A 229 -34.14 -4.53 -12.76
C ILE A 229 -35.15 -3.71 -13.57
N ALA A 230 -35.08 -3.82 -14.89
CA ALA A 230 -35.99 -3.15 -15.81
C ALA A 230 -37.47 -3.48 -15.52
N ALA A 231 -38.35 -2.52 -15.79
CA ALA A 231 -39.79 -2.66 -15.53
C ALA A 231 -40.43 -3.86 -16.26
N ASP A 232 -39.89 -4.26 -17.43
CA ASP A 232 -40.33 -5.44 -18.19
C ASP A 232 -39.93 -6.78 -17.53
N GLY A 233 -39.02 -6.74 -16.56
CA GLY A 233 -38.52 -7.90 -15.82
C GLY A 233 -37.33 -8.61 -16.42
N ASP A 234 -36.70 -8.07 -17.46
CA ASP A 234 -35.44 -8.62 -17.95
C ASP A 234 -34.30 -8.30 -16.98
N ARG A 235 -33.80 -9.32 -16.28
CA ARG A 235 -32.69 -9.19 -15.34
C ARG A 235 -31.35 -8.87 -16.00
N ARG A 236 -31.27 -8.96 -17.33
CA ARG A 236 -30.08 -8.54 -18.09
C ARG A 236 -30.02 -7.02 -18.26
N ASN A 237 -31.11 -6.33 -17.92
CA ASN A 237 -31.23 -4.88 -17.97
C ASN A 237 -31.45 -4.39 -16.53
N SER A 238 -30.42 -3.79 -15.92
CA SER A 238 -30.50 -3.32 -14.54
C SER A 238 -29.69 -2.06 -14.30
N THR A 239 -30.08 -1.33 -13.26
CA THR A 239 -29.28 -0.27 -12.65
C THR A 239 -28.82 -0.78 -11.30
N LEU A 240 -27.52 -0.73 -11.02
CA LEU A 240 -26.95 -1.02 -9.72
C LEU A 240 -26.42 0.27 -9.11
N VAL A 241 -26.67 0.48 -7.83
CA VAL A 241 -26.00 1.51 -7.04
C VAL A 241 -25.17 0.83 -5.97
N THR A 242 -23.87 1.06 -5.98
CA THR A 242 -22.87 0.48 -5.08
C THR A 242 -22.38 1.54 -4.12
N VAL A 243 -22.23 1.19 -2.85
CA VAL A 243 -21.66 2.06 -1.82
C VAL A 243 -20.46 1.36 -1.22
N ALA A 244 -19.30 2.00 -1.30
CA ALA A 244 -18.04 1.52 -0.74
C ALA A 244 -17.55 2.52 0.31
N PRO A 245 -17.76 2.25 1.61
CA PRO A 245 -17.41 3.21 2.67
C PRO A 245 -15.93 3.19 3.07
N ASP A 246 -15.18 2.16 2.69
CA ASP A 246 -13.83 1.87 3.21
C ASP A 246 -12.85 1.34 2.13
N ARG A 247 -13.16 1.56 0.86
CA ARG A 247 -12.37 1.14 -0.30
C ARG A 247 -12.04 2.33 -1.22
N PRO A 248 -10.81 2.43 -1.74
CA PRO A 248 -10.47 3.43 -2.74
C PRO A 248 -11.22 3.19 -4.05
N LEU A 249 -11.28 4.22 -4.88
CA LEU A 249 -11.91 4.10 -6.19
C LEU A 249 -11.10 3.12 -7.07
N PRO A 250 -11.75 2.16 -7.77
CA PRO A 250 -11.06 1.32 -8.74
C PRO A 250 -10.44 2.14 -9.86
N GLU A 251 -9.34 1.66 -10.43
CA GLU A 251 -8.73 2.27 -11.59
C GLU A 251 -9.59 2.17 -12.84
N PHE A 252 -9.53 3.21 -13.66
CA PHE A 252 -10.14 3.19 -14.98
C PHE A 252 -9.38 2.23 -15.91
N PRO A 253 -10.06 1.62 -16.90
CA PRO A 253 -9.37 0.92 -17.97
C PRO A 253 -8.35 1.84 -18.66
N LEU A 254 -7.14 1.33 -18.93
CA LEU A 254 -5.95 2.09 -19.41
C LEU A 254 -6.12 2.92 -20.71
N ASP A 255 -7.29 2.87 -21.36
CA ASP A 255 -7.61 3.59 -22.59
C ASP A 255 -8.92 4.39 -22.50
N THR A 256 -9.45 4.59 -21.29
CA THR A 256 -10.75 5.27 -21.08
C THR A 256 -10.55 6.55 -20.29
N GLU A 257 -10.77 7.69 -20.95
CA GLU A 257 -10.84 8.99 -20.28
C GLU A 257 -12.29 9.20 -19.81
N PRO A 258 -12.55 9.25 -18.49
CA PRO A 258 -13.90 9.42 -17.99
C PRO A 258 -14.43 10.83 -18.33
N LYS A 259 -15.72 10.90 -18.64
CA LYS A 259 -16.45 12.15 -18.78
C LYS A 259 -16.84 12.66 -17.40
N GLU A 260 -16.44 13.88 -17.07
CA GLU A 260 -16.90 14.57 -15.87
C GLU A 260 -18.35 15.06 -16.02
N VAL A 261 -19.19 14.77 -15.03
CA VAL A 261 -20.58 15.23 -14.93
C VAL A 261 -20.80 15.88 -13.57
N GLU A 262 -21.11 17.18 -13.60
CA GLU A 262 -21.36 17.99 -12.41
C GLU A 262 -22.82 17.84 -11.96
N GLU A 263 -23.03 17.48 -10.70
CA GLU A 263 -24.35 17.47 -10.06
C GLU A 263 -24.22 18.07 -8.65
N GLY A 264 -24.82 19.24 -8.45
CA GLY A 264 -24.63 20.01 -7.21
C GLY A 264 -23.19 20.48 -7.02
N ASP A 265 -22.57 20.08 -5.91
CA ASP A 265 -21.16 20.32 -5.55
C ASP A 265 -20.26 19.10 -5.84
N ARG A 266 -20.77 18.13 -6.61
CA ARG A 266 -20.12 16.84 -6.85
C ARG A 266 -19.80 16.63 -8.31
N THR A 267 -18.65 16.01 -8.55
CA THR A 267 -18.19 15.64 -9.89
C THR A 267 -18.20 14.12 -10.01
N TRP A 268 -19.06 13.62 -10.87
CA TRP A 268 -19.13 12.20 -11.24
C TRP A 268 -18.22 11.91 -12.42
N LEU A 269 -17.61 10.73 -12.43
CA LEU A 269 -16.74 10.24 -13.49
C LEU A 269 -17.49 9.15 -14.27
N VAL A 270 -18.03 9.50 -15.43
CA VAL A 270 -18.87 8.63 -16.28
C VAL A 270 -18.03 8.00 -17.39
N TYR A 271 -18.08 6.68 -17.55
CA TYR A 271 -17.31 5.98 -18.56
C TYR A 271 -17.92 4.64 -18.96
N PRO A 272 -17.72 4.19 -20.22
CA PRO A 272 -18.06 2.84 -20.61
C PRO A 272 -17.13 1.85 -19.90
N ALA A 273 -17.69 0.76 -19.36
CA ALA A 273 -16.84 -0.26 -18.75
C ALA A 273 -16.20 -1.15 -19.81
N SER A 274 -15.17 -1.88 -19.41
CA SER A 274 -14.47 -2.84 -20.28
C SER A 274 -15.36 -4.00 -20.77
N ILE A 275 -16.51 -4.21 -20.12
CA ILE A 275 -17.50 -5.23 -20.48
C ILE A 275 -18.56 -4.59 -21.39
N PRO A 276 -18.74 -5.07 -22.63
CA PRO A 276 -19.75 -4.54 -23.55
C PRO A 276 -21.16 -4.58 -22.97
N GLY A 277 -21.92 -3.50 -23.15
CA GLY A 277 -23.29 -3.37 -22.63
C GLY A 277 -23.35 -2.90 -21.17
N LEU A 278 -22.27 -2.31 -20.66
CA LEU A 278 -22.19 -1.70 -19.33
C LEU A 278 -21.62 -0.28 -19.42
N CYS A 279 -22.26 0.67 -18.74
CA CYS A 279 -21.68 1.99 -18.45
C CYS A 279 -21.71 2.22 -16.94
N GLN A 280 -20.70 2.94 -16.44
CA GLN A 280 -20.51 3.21 -15.03
C GLN A 280 -20.32 4.72 -14.79
N ALA A 281 -20.76 5.18 -13.63
CA ALA A 281 -20.38 6.48 -13.09
C ALA A 281 -19.89 6.30 -11.66
N ASP A 282 -18.74 6.87 -11.36
CA ASP A 282 -18.16 6.83 -10.03
C ASP A 282 -18.10 8.22 -9.42
N LEU A 283 -18.42 8.29 -8.13
CA LEU A 283 -18.29 9.48 -7.31
C LEU A 283 -17.31 9.19 -6.18
N PRO A 284 -16.05 9.65 -6.27
CA PRO A 284 -15.15 9.63 -5.13
C PRO A 284 -15.70 10.56 -4.03
N VAL A 285 -15.70 10.08 -2.79
CA VAL A 285 -16.19 10.84 -1.62
C VAL A 285 -15.05 11.13 -0.65
N THR A 286 -14.17 10.15 -0.45
CA THR A 286 -12.88 10.29 0.24
C THR A 286 -11.86 9.44 -0.53
N ASP A 287 -10.59 9.47 -0.11
CA ASP A 287 -9.55 8.62 -0.71
C ASP A 287 -9.88 7.12 -0.60
N HIS A 288 -10.72 6.72 0.38
CA HIS A 288 -11.13 5.33 0.62
C HIS A 288 -12.64 5.16 0.68
N SER A 289 -13.39 5.99 -0.04
CA SER A 289 -14.82 5.73 -0.18
C SER A 289 -15.41 6.31 -1.45
N TYR A 290 -16.28 5.54 -2.10
CA TYR A 290 -16.93 5.97 -3.33
C TYR A 290 -18.36 5.43 -3.43
N VAL A 291 -19.15 6.06 -4.30
CA VAL A 291 -20.44 5.56 -4.78
C VAL A 291 -20.30 5.28 -6.26
N ALA A 292 -20.84 4.15 -6.73
CA ALA A 292 -20.86 3.82 -8.15
C ALA A 292 -22.29 3.57 -8.62
N ILE A 293 -22.61 4.06 -9.82
CA ILE A 293 -23.82 3.74 -10.56
C ILE A 293 -23.41 2.91 -11.76
N THR A 294 -23.96 1.72 -11.89
CA THR A 294 -23.72 0.84 -13.03
C THR A 294 -25.03 0.59 -13.74
N VAL A 295 -25.10 0.88 -15.04
CA VAL A 295 -26.24 0.48 -15.87
C VAL A 295 -25.79 -0.61 -16.83
N VAL A 296 -26.51 -1.73 -16.80
CA VAL A 296 -26.34 -2.86 -17.71
C VAL A 296 -27.54 -2.90 -18.63
N GLN A 297 -27.31 -2.92 -19.94
CA GLN A 297 -28.38 -3.14 -20.91
C GLN A 297 -27.84 -3.77 -22.20
N GLY A 298 -28.47 -4.87 -22.61
CA GLY A 298 -28.15 -5.53 -23.87
C GLY A 298 -28.69 -4.76 -25.08
N ASP A 299 -27.96 -4.83 -26.20
CA ASP A 299 -28.39 -4.34 -27.52
C ASP A 299 -28.68 -2.83 -27.60
N VAL A 300 -27.99 -2.03 -26.78
CA VAL A 300 -28.03 -0.56 -26.79
C VAL A 300 -26.64 -0.01 -27.12
N GLU A 301 -26.58 1.10 -27.83
CA GLU A 301 -25.31 1.78 -28.15
C GLU A 301 -24.69 2.39 -26.88
N GLU A 302 -23.37 2.45 -26.81
CA GLU A 302 -22.62 2.90 -25.63
C GLU A 302 -23.02 4.30 -25.14
N ASP A 303 -23.16 5.27 -26.05
CA ASP A 303 -23.58 6.64 -25.72
C ASP A 303 -24.98 6.68 -25.07
N GLU A 304 -25.90 5.83 -25.54
CA GLU A 304 -27.26 5.74 -24.98
C GLU A 304 -27.23 5.08 -23.60
N LEU A 305 -26.36 4.09 -23.40
CA LEU A 305 -26.17 3.45 -22.11
C LEU A 305 -25.60 4.41 -21.05
N CYS A 306 -24.59 5.19 -21.41
CA CYS A 306 -24.02 6.19 -20.51
C CYS A 306 -24.98 7.35 -20.24
N ALA A 307 -25.83 7.73 -21.20
CA ALA A 307 -26.90 8.69 -20.95
C ALA A 307 -27.87 8.19 -19.86
N MET A 308 -28.17 6.89 -19.78
CA MET A 308 -29.01 6.35 -18.70
C MET A 308 -28.34 6.42 -17.33
N VAL A 309 -27.01 6.27 -17.28
CA VAL A 309 -26.25 6.50 -16.04
C VAL A 309 -26.34 7.97 -15.64
N GLU A 310 -26.16 8.88 -16.59
CA GLU A 310 -26.29 10.33 -16.37
C GLU A 310 -27.70 10.72 -15.88
N ASP A 311 -28.75 10.10 -16.41
CA ASP A 311 -30.12 10.31 -15.95
C ASP A 311 -30.35 9.81 -14.50
N THR A 312 -29.51 8.87 -14.02
CA THR A 312 -29.58 8.32 -12.66
C THR A 312 -28.84 9.20 -11.63
N ILE A 313 -27.79 9.91 -12.06
CA ILE A 313 -26.91 10.73 -11.20
C ILE A 313 -27.68 11.73 -10.31
N PRO A 314 -28.65 12.52 -10.81
CA PRO A 314 -29.37 13.50 -10.00
C PRO A 314 -30.10 12.86 -8.82
N PHE A 315 -30.72 11.70 -9.03
CA PHE A 315 -31.50 11.01 -7.99
C PHE A 315 -30.60 10.43 -6.90
N VAL A 316 -29.49 9.80 -7.29
CA VAL A 316 -28.53 9.25 -6.33
C VAL A 316 -27.87 10.39 -5.55
N THR A 317 -27.47 11.47 -6.24
CA THR A 317 -26.83 12.63 -5.60
C THR A 317 -27.75 13.31 -4.59
N GLU A 318 -29.04 13.50 -4.93
CA GLU A 318 -30.04 14.06 -4.02
C GLU A 318 -30.20 13.26 -2.72
N ASN A 319 -30.06 11.93 -2.79
CA ASN A 319 -30.27 11.02 -1.67
C ASN A 319 -29.00 10.73 -0.85
N LEU A 320 -27.83 11.22 -1.28
CA LEU A 320 -26.58 11.03 -0.55
C LEU A 320 -26.46 12.01 0.64
N PRO A 321 -25.74 11.63 1.71
CA PRO A 321 -25.46 12.55 2.81
C PRO A 321 -24.62 13.73 2.30
N GLU A 322 -24.83 14.92 2.86
CA GLU A 322 -24.00 16.10 2.57
C GLU A 322 -22.52 15.82 2.88
N SER A 323 -21.64 16.35 2.02
CA SER A 323 -20.18 16.26 2.11
C SER A 323 -19.59 17.23 3.14
#